data_AF-A0A661ATC9-F1
#
_entry.id   AF-A0A661ATC9-F1
#
_cell.length_a   1.000
_cell.length_b   1.000
_cell.length_c   1.000
_cell.angle_alpha   90.00
_cell.angle_beta   90.00
_cell.angle_gamma   90.00
#
_symmetry.space_group_name_H-M   'P 1'
#
loop_
_entity.id
_entity.type
_entity.pdbx_description
1 polymer ?
#
loop_
_entity_poly.entity_id
_entity_poly.type
_entity_poly.pdbx_seq_one_letter_code
_entity_poly.pdbx_strand_id
1 'polypeptide(L)'
;MKKISAIIVLMFLSLWADDCYDFEKIWLVVRIENKANVFETKTDWMMDGNNLDLLARRDAKWFARNDSSLLTDDALLEITGQKILAEKLALQRKTARRRSSVQLAIGLPLGLGLMGGSIYWGMKIWDMETPSTIDLAGSVVLGVAGLGIVIGTISNYIAQHKPPDPKKHTISLKQASDIVDKYNEALKRKCKAGEK
;
A
#
# COMPACT_ATOMS: atom_id res chain seq x y z
N MET A 1 -39.47 -20.07 37.84
CA MET A 1 -38.45 -20.75 37.02
C MET A 1 -38.32 -20.21 35.59
N LYS A 2 -39.40 -19.91 34.84
CA LYS A 2 -39.31 -19.36 33.46
C LYS A 2 -38.51 -18.04 33.30
N LYS A 3 -38.50 -17.15 34.30
CA LYS A 3 -37.75 -15.87 34.25
C LYS A 3 -36.23 -16.02 34.37
N ILE A 4 -35.75 -17.05 35.07
CA ILE A 4 -34.31 -17.26 35.30
C ILE A 4 -33.65 -17.85 34.04
N SER A 5 -34.32 -18.78 33.36
CA SER A 5 -33.85 -19.33 32.08
C SER A 5 -33.80 -18.27 30.97
N ALA A 6 -34.73 -17.31 30.94
CA ALA A 6 -34.69 -16.22 29.97
C ALA A 6 -33.48 -15.29 30.19
N ILE A 7 -33.12 -15.01 31.44
CA ILE A 7 -31.96 -14.15 31.78
C ILE A 7 -30.64 -14.85 31.42
N ILE A 8 -30.51 -16.15 31.69
CA ILE A 8 -29.29 -16.91 31.36
C ILE A 8 -29.10 -17.04 29.85
N VAL A 9 -30.18 -17.26 29.09
CA VAL A 9 -30.12 -17.31 27.62
C VAL A 9 -29.81 -15.93 27.03
N LEU A 10 -30.38 -14.84 27.58
CA LEU A 10 -30.03 -13.47 27.18
C LEU A 10 -28.56 -13.13 27.47
N MET A 11 -28.02 -13.53 28.63
CA MET A 11 -26.61 -13.30 28.97
C MET A 11 -25.65 -14.10 28.07
N PHE A 12 -26.00 -15.34 27.73
CA PHE A 12 -25.18 -16.14 26.81
C PHE A 12 -25.21 -15.59 25.39
N LEU A 13 -26.35 -15.13 24.87
CA LEU A 13 -26.43 -14.55 23.53
C LEU A 13 -25.63 -13.24 23.41
N SER A 14 -25.67 -12.39 24.44
CA SER A 14 -24.89 -11.14 24.46
C SER A 14 -23.37 -11.37 24.48
N LEU A 15 -22.91 -12.44 25.11
CA LEU A 15 -21.47 -12.79 25.14
C LEU A 15 -20.96 -13.16 23.74
N TRP A 16 -21.75 -13.88 22.94
CA TRP A 16 -21.34 -14.32 21.60
C TRP A 16 -21.44 -13.20 20.54
N ALA A 17 -22.33 -12.22 20.75
CA ALA A 17 -22.46 -11.07 19.87
C ALA A 17 -21.29 -10.09 20.01
N ASP A 18 -20.79 -9.89 21.24
CA ASP A 18 -19.58 -9.09 21.49
C ASP A 18 -18.33 -9.80 20.93
N ASP A 19 -18.23 -11.14 21.11
CA ASP A 19 -17.15 -11.93 20.51
C ASP A 19 -17.17 -11.91 18.97
N CYS A 20 -18.35 -11.92 18.34
CA CYS A 20 -18.53 -11.80 16.89
C CYS A 20 -18.01 -10.46 16.36
N TYR A 21 -18.34 -9.37 17.03
CA TYR A 21 -17.93 -8.03 16.60
C TYR A 21 -16.44 -7.80 16.85
N ASP A 22 -15.94 -8.17 18.02
CA ASP A 22 -14.55 -7.93 18.41
C ASP A 22 -13.55 -8.67 17.52
N PHE A 23 -13.91 -9.87 17.03
CA PHE A 23 -13.03 -10.67 16.18
C PHE A 23 -12.93 -10.16 14.72
N GLU A 24 -14.00 -9.54 14.19
CA GLU A 24 -14.08 -9.13 12.79
C GLU A 24 -13.87 -7.63 12.56
N LYS A 25 -13.89 -6.80 13.62
CA LYS A 25 -13.76 -5.35 13.47
C LYS A 25 -12.39 -4.92 12.94
N ILE A 26 -12.39 -3.75 12.32
CA ILE A 26 -11.17 -3.13 11.77
C ILE A 26 -10.86 -1.87 12.57
N TRP A 27 -9.61 -1.72 12.97
CA TRP A 27 -9.10 -0.49 13.57
C TRP A 27 -8.32 0.33 12.56
N LEU A 28 -8.50 1.64 12.65
CA LEU A 28 -7.67 2.62 11.98
C LEU A 28 -6.69 3.21 12.99
N VAL A 29 -5.41 3.14 12.64
CA VAL A 29 -4.35 3.79 13.42
C VAL A 29 -3.84 4.96 12.62
N VAL A 30 -3.93 6.15 13.20
CA VAL A 30 -3.49 7.41 12.59
C VAL A 30 -2.40 8.02 13.45
N ARG A 31 -1.28 8.38 12.82
CA ARG A 31 -0.13 9.02 13.45
C ARG A 31 0.00 10.45 12.95
N ILE A 32 -0.15 11.41 13.86
CA ILE A 32 -0.03 12.85 13.64
C ILE A 32 0.95 13.38 14.69
N GLU A 33 1.97 14.14 14.27
CA GLU A 33 2.88 14.85 15.19
C GLU A 33 3.42 13.97 16.35
N ASN A 34 3.87 12.75 16.03
CA ASN A 34 4.37 11.73 16.98
C ASN A 34 3.35 11.14 17.97
N LYS A 35 2.07 11.51 17.89
CA LYS A 35 0.99 10.84 18.62
C LYS A 35 0.32 9.80 17.73
N ALA A 36 0.01 8.64 18.29
CA ALA A 36 -0.73 7.57 17.63
C ALA A 36 -2.13 7.51 18.23
N ASN A 37 -3.14 7.69 17.38
CA ASN A 37 -4.54 7.62 17.74
C ASN A 37 -5.13 6.38 17.06
N VAL A 38 -5.85 5.56 17.83
CA VAL A 38 -6.48 4.32 17.35
C VAL A 38 -7.97 4.48 17.50
N PHE A 39 -8.74 4.23 16.44
CA PHE A 39 -10.19 4.35 16.48
C PHE A 39 -10.86 3.31 15.58
N GLU A 40 -12.08 2.92 15.96
CA GLU A 40 -12.91 1.97 15.21
C GLU A 40 -13.94 2.70 14.34
N THR A 41 -14.49 3.81 14.85
CA THR A 41 -15.48 4.62 14.16
C THR A 41 -15.10 6.09 14.17
N LYS A 42 -15.71 6.87 13.27
CA LYS A 42 -15.56 8.33 13.28
C LYS A 42 -16.13 8.96 14.55
N THR A 43 -17.13 8.31 15.14
CA THR A 43 -17.71 8.74 16.41
C THR A 43 -16.68 8.62 17.52
N ASP A 44 -15.96 7.50 17.61
CA ASP A 44 -14.90 7.32 18.62
C ASP A 44 -13.78 8.37 18.44
N TRP A 45 -13.39 8.63 17.19
CA TRP A 45 -12.42 9.69 16.86
C TRP A 45 -12.84 11.06 17.41
N MET A 46 -14.11 11.42 17.25
CA MET A 46 -14.65 12.68 17.76
C MET A 46 -14.78 12.70 19.29
N MET A 47 -15.11 11.56 19.90
CA MET A 47 -15.20 11.42 21.37
C MET A 47 -13.84 11.62 22.06
N ASP A 48 -12.75 11.25 21.39
CA ASP A 48 -11.38 11.53 21.83
C ASP A 48 -10.96 13.00 21.65
N GLY A 49 -11.87 13.87 21.22
CA GLY A 49 -11.64 15.31 21.04
C GLY A 49 -10.93 15.67 19.73
N ASN A 50 -10.83 14.74 18.78
CA ASN A 50 -10.19 15.00 17.49
C ASN A 50 -11.19 15.53 16.45
N ASN A 51 -10.78 16.49 15.63
CA ASN A 51 -11.58 17.00 14.51
C ASN A 51 -11.42 16.08 13.26
N LEU A 52 -12.49 15.91 12.48
CA LEU A 52 -12.49 15.22 11.19
C LEU A 52 -11.55 15.87 10.16
N ASP A 53 -11.29 17.17 10.26
CA ASP A 53 -10.35 17.86 9.36
C ASP A 53 -8.92 17.31 9.47
N LEU A 54 -8.56 16.74 10.63
CA LEU A 54 -7.28 16.07 10.84
C LEU A 54 -7.14 14.80 9.99
N LEU A 55 -8.25 14.16 9.60
CA LEU A 55 -8.24 13.00 8.71
C LEU A 55 -8.00 13.38 7.23
N ALA A 56 -8.11 14.68 6.91
CA ALA A 56 -7.80 15.22 5.58
C ALA A 56 -6.36 15.76 5.48
N ARG A 57 -5.61 15.81 6.59
CA ARG A 57 -4.21 16.26 6.59
C ARG A 57 -3.34 15.30 5.77
N ARG A 58 -2.56 15.85 4.84
CA ARG A 58 -1.72 15.06 3.92
C ARG A 58 -0.51 14.40 4.58
N ASP A 59 -0.06 14.94 5.72
CA ASP A 59 1.08 14.45 6.49
C ASP A 59 0.71 13.33 7.49
N ALA A 60 -0.59 13.08 7.68
CA ALA A 60 -1.07 12.00 8.55
C ALA A 60 -0.69 10.64 7.95
N LYS A 61 0.19 9.91 8.65
CA LYS A 61 0.47 8.51 8.34
C LYS A 61 -0.61 7.66 8.98
N TRP A 62 -1.14 6.69 8.26
CA TRP A 62 -2.14 5.79 8.80
C TRP A 62 -1.84 4.35 8.42
N PHE A 63 -2.55 3.40 9.04
CA PHE A 63 -2.65 2.02 8.60
C PHE A 63 -3.93 1.42 9.17
N ALA A 64 -4.51 0.47 8.43
CA ALA A 64 -5.62 -0.33 8.93
C ALA A 64 -5.09 -1.64 9.52
N ARG A 65 -5.78 -2.19 10.51
CA ARG A 65 -5.47 -3.50 11.10
C ARG A 65 -6.74 -4.22 11.51
N ASN A 66 -6.69 -5.54 11.49
CA ASN A 66 -7.58 -6.39 12.27
C ASN A 66 -6.78 -6.99 13.45
N ASP A 67 -7.37 -7.96 14.16
CA ASP A 67 -6.70 -8.58 15.31
C ASP A 67 -5.46 -9.37 14.91
N SER A 68 -5.47 -9.95 13.72
CA SER A 68 -4.43 -10.86 13.24
C SER A 68 -3.27 -10.15 12.53
N SER A 69 -3.51 -8.99 11.90
CA SER A 69 -2.54 -8.41 10.97
C SER A 69 -2.79 -6.94 10.59
N LEU A 70 -1.74 -6.30 10.05
CA LEU A 70 -1.85 -5.04 9.33
C LEU A 70 -2.47 -5.29 7.94
N LEU A 71 -3.43 -4.45 7.57
CA LEU A 71 -4.14 -4.55 6.31
C LEU A 71 -3.54 -3.59 5.28
N THR A 72 -3.31 -4.11 4.07
CA THR A 72 -3.04 -3.29 2.89
C THR A 72 -4.35 -2.73 2.33
N ASP A 73 -4.29 -1.70 1.47
CA ASP A 73 -5.49 -1.08 0.88
C ASP A 73 -6.42 -2.08 0.19
N ASP A 74 -5.85 -3.05 -0.52
CA ASP A 74 -6.59 -4.12 -1.19
C ASP A 74 -7.25 -5.07 -0.20
N ALA A 75 -6.56 -5.46 0.87
CA ALA A 75 -7.14 -6.30 1.92
C ALA A 75 -8.27 -5.56 2.66
N LEU A 76 -8.09 -4.27 2.95
CA LEU A 76 -9.13 -3.43 3.53
C LEU A 76 -10.37 -3.39 2.63
N LEU A 77 -10.19 -3.12 1.34
CA LEU A 77 -11.29 -3.04 0.39
C LEU A 77 -11.98 -4.38 0.17
N GLU A 78 -11.24 -5.48 0.20
CA GLU A 78 -11.78 -6.83 0.07
C GLU A 78 -12.65 -7.21 1.28
N ILE A 79 -12.14 -7.01 2.50
CA ILE A 79 -12.86 -7.32 3.75
C ILE A 79 -14.11 -6.45 3.87
N THR A 80 -14.01 -5.17 3.51
CA THR A 80 -15.15 -4.24 3.55
C THR A 80 -16.15 -4.41 2.40
N GLY A 81 -15.95 -5.39 1.52
CA GLY A 81 -16.90 -5.75 0.46
C GLY A 81 -16.80 -4.92 -0.82
N GLN A 82 -15.80 -4.05 -0.95
CA GLN A 82 -15.52 -3.25 -2.15
C GLN A 82 -14.69 -4.02 -3.19
N LYS A 83 -15.15 -5.23 -3.54
CA LYS A 83 -14.41 -6.18 -4.40
C LYS A 83 -13.98 -5.59 -5.74
N ILE A 84 -14.82 -4.77 -6.38
CA ILE A 84 -14.52 -4.14 -7.67
C ILE A 84 -13.34 -3.16 -7.55
N LEU A 85 -13.27 -2.38 -6.46
CA LEU A 85 -12.18 -1.45 -6.22
C LEU A 85 -10.88 -2.19 -5.85
N ALA A 86 -10.99 -3.24 -5.03
CA ALA A 86 -9.87 -4.11 -4.71
C ALA A 86 -9.28 -4.76 -5.98
N GLU A 87 -10.13 -5.28 -6.87
CA GLU A 87 -9.73 -5.89 -8.14
C GLU A 87 -9.04 -4.86 -9.07
N LYS A 88 -9.58 -3.64 -9.17
CA LYS A 88 -8.94 -2.56 -9.94
C LYS A 88 -7.54 -2.23 -9.42
N LEU A 89 -7.34 -2.15 -8.10
CA LEU A 89 -6.02 -1.92 -7.51
C LEU A 89 -5.06 -3.09 -7.76
N ALA A 90 -5.54 -4.32 -7.61
CA ALA A 90 -4.76 -5.51 -7.92
C ALA A 90 -4.33 -5.53 -9.40
N LEU A 91 -5.24 -5.17 -10.32
CA LEU A 91 -4.97 -5.09 -11.75
C LEU A 91 -3.99 -3.96 -12.09
N GLN A 92 -4.08 -2.80 -11.44
CA GLN A 92 -3.10 -1.72 -11.58
C GLN A 92 -1.70 -2.19 -11.13
N ARG A 93 -1.58 -2.86 -9.99
CA ARG A 93 -0.29 -3.41 -9.51
C ARG A 93 0.26 -4.48 -10.46
N LYS A 94 -0.60 -5.37 -10.96
CA LYS A 94 -0.21 -6.39 -11.96
C LYS A 94 0.30 -5.76 -13.25
N THR A 95 -0.36 -4.70 -13.71
CA THR A 95 0.02 -3.94 -14.90
C THR A 95 1.35 -3.21 -14.68
N ALA A 96 1.55 -2.58 -13.52
CA ALA A 96 2.80 -1.93 -13.15
C ALA A 96 3.98 -2.92 -13.09
N ARG A 97 3.76 -4.10 -12.50
CA ARG A 97 4.73 -5.20 -12.50
C ARG A 97 5.08 -5.63 -13.92
N ARG A 98 4.08 -5.91 -14.76
CA ARG A 98 4.31 -6.30 -16.16
C ARG A 98 5.09 -5.24 -16.92
N ARG A 99 4.75 -3.95 -16.77
CA ARG A 99 5.47 -2.84 -17.39
C ARG A 99 6.92 -2.77 -16.91
N SER A 100 7.17 -2.96 -15.61
CA SER A 100 8.52 -2.98 -15.06
C SER A 100 9.36 -4.17 -15.56
N SER A 101 8.75 -5.35 -15.74
CA SER A 101 9.42 -6.51 -16.33
C SER A 101 9.78 -6.27 -17.79
N VAL A 102 8.88 -5.63 -18.56
CA VAL A 102 9.16 -5.23 -19.96
C VAL A 102 10.28 -4.19 -20.00
N GLN A 103 10.25 -3.20 -19.12
CA GLN A 103 11.32 -2.20 -19.03
C GLN A 103 12.67 -2.82 -18.66
N LEU A 104 12.70 -3.83 -17.78
CA LEU A 104 13.93 -4.55 -17.47
C LEU A 104 14.40 -5.38 -18.68
N ALA A 105 13.50 -6.08 -19.35
CA ALA A 105 13.81 -6.92 -20.51
C ALA A 105 14.38 -6.11 -21.70
N ILE A 106 13.94 -4.87 -21.89
CA ILE A 106 14.43 -4.00 -22.97
C ILE A 106 15.60 -3.12 -22.49
N GLY A 107 15.44 -2.50 -21.33
CA GLY A 107 16.34 -1.49 -20.83
C GLY A 107 17.69 -2.06 -20.36
N LEU A 108 17.72 -3.28 -19.82
CA LEU A 108 18.98 -3.89 -19.39
C LEU A 108 19.89 -4.22 -20.60
N PRO A 109 19.42 -4.91 -21.67
CA PRO A 109 20.23 -5.08 -22.88
C PRO A 109 20.63 -3.77 -23.53
N LEU A 110 19.74 -2.78 -23.59
CA LEU A 110 20.04 -1.48 -24.20
C LEU A 110 21.09 -0.70 -23.42
N GLY A 111 20.98 -0.67 -22.08
CA GLY A 111 21.97 -0.03 -21.21
C GLY A 111 23.33 -0.72 -21.27
N LEU A 112 23.36 -2.06 -21.25
CA LEU A 112 24.60 -2.83 -21.44
C LEU A 112 25.21 -2.62 -22.82
N GLY A 113 24.39 -2.51 -23.87
CA GLY A 113 24.83 -2.21 -25.23
C GLY A 113 25.49 -0.83 -25.34
N LEU A 114 24.92 0.19 -24.68
CA LEU A 114 25.51 1.53 -24.63
C LEU A 114 26.83 1.55 -23.86
N MET A 115 26.92 0.84 -22.74
CA MET A 115 28.19 0.68 -21.99
C MET A 115 29.25 -0.10 -22.80
N GLY A 116 28.85 -1.16 -23.50
CA GLY A 116 29.73 -1.90 -24.39
C GLY A 116 30.22 -1.02 -25.55
N GLY A 117 29.32 -0.24 -26.14
CA GLY A 117 29.63 0.76 -27.17
C GLY A 117 30.58 1.83 -26.68
N SER A 118 30.39 2.35 -25.46
CA SER A 118 31.30 3.33 -24.85
C SER A 118 32.69 2.76 -24.60
N ILE A 119 32.79 1.50 -24.15
CA ILE A 119 34.09 0.85 -23.93
C ILE A 119 34.78 0.64 -25.27
N TYR A 120 34.07 0.11 -26.28
CA TYR A 120 34.62 -0.12 -27.60
C TYR A 120 35.12 1.16 -28.27
N TRP A 121 34.30 2.22 -28.26
CA TRP A 121 34.69 3.53 -28.79
C TRP A 121 35.79 4.18 -27.96
N GLY A 122 35.70 4.08 -26.63
CA GLY A 122 36.72 4.54 -25.71
C GLY A 122 38.07 3.92 -26.05
N MET A 123 38.18 2.59 -26.11
CA MET A 123 39.44 1.91 -26.46
C MET A 123 40.01 2.43 -27.78
N LYS A 124 39.18 2.58 -28.83
CA LYS A 124 39.64 3.11 -30.12
C LYS A 124 40.17 4.54 -30.05
N ILE A 125 39.61 5.39 -29.18
CA ILE A 125 40.07 6.77 -28.99
C ILE A 125 41.39 6.79 -28.22
N TRP A 126 41.57 5.91 -27.24
CA TRP A 126 42.80 5.82 -26.46
C TRP A 126 43.99 5.30 -27.27
N ASP A 127 43.73 4.54 -28.33
CA ASP A 127 44.75 4.08 -29.28
C ASP A 127 45.14 5.16 -30.33
N MET A 128 44.51 6.34 -30.33
CA MET A 128 44.84 7.44 -31.26
C MET A 128 45.93 8.36 -30.69
N GLU A 129 46.88 8.78 -31.54
CA GLU A 129 47.95 9.72 -31.14
C GLU A 129 47.42 11.10 -30.71
N THR A 130 46.32 11.57 -31.30
CA THR A 130 45.67 12.83 -30.94
C THR A 130 44.15 12.67 -30.91
N PRO A 131 43.57 12.20 -29.78
CA PRO A 131 42.12 12.00 -29.68
C PRO A 131 41.36 13.33 -29.63
N SER A 132 40.25 13.40 -30.37
CA SER A 132 39.31 14.52 -30.28
C SER A 132 38.60 14.52 -28.92
N THR A 133 38.55 15.67 -28.26
CA THR A 133 37.84 15.84 -26.98
C THR A 133 36.34 15.55 -27.11
N ILE A 134 35.76 15.80 -28.28
CA ILE A 134 34.34 15.53 -28.57
C ILE A 134 34.07 14.02 -28.60
N ASP A 135 34.98 13.24 -29.18
CA ASP A 135 34.83 11.78 -29.26
C ASP A 135 35.02 11.14 -27.88
N LEU A 136 35.99 11.63 -27.10
CA LEU A 136 36.18 11.20 -25.71
C LEU A 136 34.95 11.50 -24.87
N ALA A 137 34.41 12.72 -24.93
CA ALA A 137 33.19 13.10 -24.21
C ALA A 137 31.98 12.28 -24.67
N GLY A 138 31.84 12.02 -25.97
CA GLY A 138 30.77 11.18 -26.53
C GLY A 138 30.80 9.76 -25.98
N SER A 139 31.98 9.14 -25.91
CA SER A 139 32.14 7.80 -25.32
C SER A 139 31.74 7.77 -23.84
N VAL A 140 32.15 8.77 -23.05
CA VAL A 140 31.82 8.86 -21.62
C VAL A 140 30.31 9.06 -21.41
N VAL A 141 29.69 9.93 -22.21
CA VAL A 141 28.23 10.18 -22.13
C VAL A 141 27.45 8.90 -22.46
N LEU A 142 27.87 8.13 -23.47
CA LEU A 142 27.25 6.84 -23.79
C LEU A 142 27.37 5.85 -22.63
N GLY A 143 28.52 5.78 -21.97
CA GLY A 143 28.75 4.91 -20.83
C GLY A 143 27.89 5.28 -19.62
N VAL A 144 27.83 6.58 -19.28
CA VAL A 144 27.00 7.08 -18.17
C VAL A 144 25.51 6.92 -18.46
N ALA A 145 25.07 7.18 -19.70
CA ALA A 145 23.69 6.96 -20.11
C ALA A 145 23.31 5.47 -20.02
N GLY A 146 24.18 4.58 -20.48
CA GLY A 146 23.99 3.14 -20.37
C GLY A 146 23.85 2.68 -18.91
N LEU A 147 24.75 3.15 -18.04
CA LEU A 147 24.71 2.85 -16.60
C LEU A 147 23.42 3.36 -15.95
N GLY A 148 22.99 4.58 -16.29
CA GLY A 148 21.75 5.17 -15.78
C GLY A 148 20.51 4.36 -16.15
N ILE A 149 20.46 3.85 -17.39
CA ILE A 149 19.37 2.98 -17.86
C ILE A 149 19.37 1.64 -17.11
N VAL A 150 20.53 1.00 -16.92
CA VAL A 150 20.64 -0.27 -16.17
C VAL A 150 20.18 -0.07 -14.72
N ILE A 151 20.72 0.93 -14.01
CA ILE A 151 20.36 1.19 -12.60
C ILE A 151 18.86 1.53 -12.48
N GLY A 152 18.35 2.38 -13.37
CA GLY A 152 16.94 2.81 -13.34
C GLY A 152 15.97 1.65 -13.58
N THR A 153 16.29 0.78 -14.53
CA THR A 153 15.42 -0.37 -14.88
C THR A 153 15.42 -1.44 -13.78
N ILE A 154 16.58 -1.75 -13.21
CA ILE A 154 16.70 -2.68 -12.06
C ILE A 154 15.98 -2.11 -10.84
N SER A 155 16.20 -0.83 -10.52
CA SER A 155 15.59 -0.18 -9.35
C SER A 155 14.07 -0.16 -9.47
N ASN A 156 13.54 0.17 -10.66
CA ASN A 156 12.10 0.14 -10.89
C ASN A 156 11.52 -1.29 -10.79
N TYR A 157 12.21 -2.28 -11.36
CA TYR A 157 11.79 -3.68 -11.25
C TYR A 157 11.67 -4.13 -9.79
N ILE A 158 12.70 -3.86 -8.97
CA ILE A 158 12.70 -4.18 -7.55
C ILE A 158 11.56 -3.46 -6.82
N ALA A 159 11.34 -2.17 -7.11
CA ALA A 159 10.28 -1.40 -6.46
C ALA A 159 8.88 -1.96 -6.72
N GLN A 160 8.60 -2.44 -7.95
CA GLN A 160 7.29 -2.96 -8.34
C GLN A 160 7.04 -4.42 -7.93
N HIS A 161 8.11 -5.20 -7.72
CA HIS A 161 8.02 -6.62 -7.34
C HIS A 161 8.04 -6.86 -5.84
N LYS A 162 8.32 -5.84 -5.02
CA LYS A 162 8.16 -5.94 -3.57
C LYS A 162 6.69 -6.18 -3.19
N PRO A 163 6.43 -6.91 -2.08
CA PRO A 163 5.09 -7.01 -1.54
C PRO A 163 4.57 -5.60 -1.17
N PRO A 164 3.26 -5.34 -1.32
CA PRO A 164 2.67 -4.06 -0.94
C PRO A 164 2.94 -3.80 0.55
N ASP A 165 3.50 -2.62 0.83
CA ASP A 165 3.75 -2.20 2.21
C ASP A 165 2.43 -1.71 2.82
N PRO A 166 1.96 -2.30 3.94
CA PRO A 166 0.73 -1.87 4.60
C PRO A 166 0.79 -0.44 5.17
N LYS A 167 1.95 0.24 5.09
CA LYS A 167 2.12 1.65 5.45
C LYS A 167 2.08 2.59 4.23
N LYS A 168 2.01 2.04 3.02
CA LYS A 168 1.94 2.82 1.76
C LYS A 168 0.54 2.71 1.19
N HIS A 169 -0.16 3.83 1.23
CA HIS A 169 -1.56 3.91 0.86
C HIS A 169 -1.76 4.66 -0.45
N THR A 170 -2.63 4.11 -1.28
CA THR A 170 -3.20 4.70 -2.48
C THR A 170 -4.53 5.40 -2.19
N ILE A 171 -5.29 4.90 -1.21
CA ILE A 171 -6.52 5.54 -0.76
C ILE A 171 -6.20 6.62 0.28
N SER A 172 -7.02 7.68 0.32
CA SER A 172 -6.86 8.73 1.34
C SER A 172 -7.32 8.24 2.71
N LEU A 173 -6.74 8.82 3.78
CA LEU A 173 -7.16 8.54 5.16
C LEU A 173 -8.66 8.79 5.36
N LYS A 174 -9.20 9.89 4.81
CA LYS A 174 -10.63 10.17 4.85
C LYS A 174 -11.46 9.03 4.23
N GLN A 175 -11.11 8.58 3.03
CA GLN A 175 -11.79 7.46 2.39
C GLN A 175 -11.68 6.17 3.21
N ALA A 176 -10.50 5.85 3.74
CA ALA A 176 -10.30 4.69 4.60
C ALA A 176 -11.20 4.77 5.85
N SER A 177 -11.27 5.94 6.49
CA SER A 177 -12.14 6.15 7.66
C SER A 177 -13.62 5.97 7.31
N ASP A 178 -14.09 6.48 6.18
CA ASP A 178 -15.48 6.29 5.72
C ASP A 178 -15.81 4.82 5.46
N ILE A 179 -14.86 4.05 4.95
CA ILE A 179 -15.03 2.64 4.63
C ILE A 179 -15.10 1.80 5.90
N VAL A 180 -14.15 2.02 6.83
CA VAL A 180 -14.09 1.32 8.11
C VAL A 180 -15.31 1.64 8.97
N ASP A 181 -15.71 2.90 9.04
CA ASP A 181 -16.87 3.34 9.81
C ASP A 181 -18.16 2.64 9.36
N LYS A 182 -18.43 2.65 8.05
CA LYS A 182 -19.59 1.93 7.47
C LYS A 182 -19.53 0.43 7.68
N TYR A 183 -18.33 -0.16 7.57
CA TYR A 183 -18.15 -1.60 7.75
C TYR A 183 -18.40 -2.00 9.22
N ASN A 184 -17.76 -1.32 10.17
CA ASN A 184 -17.92 -1.61 11.60
C ASN A 184 -19.35 -1.35 12.07
N GLU A 185 -20.02 -0.30 11.59
CA GLU A 185 -21.45 -0.10 11.87
C GLU A 185 -22.33 -1.22 11.32
N ALA A 186 -22.09 -1.66 10.08
CA ALA A 186 -22.82 -2.77 9.49
C ALA A 186 -22.54 -4.10 10.22
N LEU A 187 -21.31 -4.33 10.65
CA LEU A 187 -20.89 -5.48 11.44
C LEU A 187 -21.60 -5.51 12.79
N LYS A 188 -21.62 -4.38 13.53
CA LYS A 188 -22.40 -4.24 14.77
C LYS A 188 -23.86 -4.60 14.57
N ARG A 189 -24.48 -4.14 13.48
CA ARG A 189 -25.88 -4.48 13.15
C ARG A 189 -26.05 -5.96 12.83
N LYS A 190 -25.12 -6.58 12.11
CA LYS A 190 -25.17 -8.01 11.75
C LYS A 190 -24.99 -8.91 12.97
N CYS A 191 -23.96 -8.70 13.80
CA CYS A 191 -23.73 -9.51 14.99
C CYS A 191 -24.90 -9.38 15.99
N LYS A 192 -25.51 -8.19 16.13
CA LYS A 192 -26.75 -8.00 16.92
C LYS A 192 -27.99 -8.61 16.27
N ALA A 193 -28.10 -8.63 14.95
CA ALA A 193 -29.23 -9.24 14.26
C ALA A 193 -29.19 -10.78 14.33
N GLY A 194 -28.00 -11.38 14.49
CA GLY A 194 -27.83 -12.81 14.74
C GLY A 194 -28.27 -13.27 16.13
N GLU A 195 -28.67 -12.35 17.03
CA GLU A 195 -29.23 -12.67 18.35
C GLU A 195 -30.74 -12.99 18.33
N LYS A 196 -31.43 -12.82 17.18
CA LYS A 196 -32.87 -13.09 17.03
C LYS A 196 -33.15 -14.50 16.52
#